data_AF-A0A0N0JPW1-F1
#
_entry.id   AF-A0A0N0JPW1-F1
#
_cell.length_a   1.000
_cell.length_b   1.000
_cell.length_c   1.000
_cell.angle_alpha   90.00
_cell.angle_beta   90.00
_cell.angle_gamma   90.00
#
_symmetry.space_group_name_H-M   'P 1'
#
loop_
_entity.id
_entity.type
_entity.pdbx_description
1 polymer ?
#
loop_
_entity_poly.entity_id
_entity_poly.type
_entity_poly.pdbx_seq_one_letter_code
_entity_poly.pdbx_strand_id
1 'polypeptide(L)'
;MDMTMPVIAAPAAEAMASRLVVMMTAADKRAVEARARGAGLSPSEFVRRAARDYVPADPAEASALDLLADEIEATVTAMRSEMARLDAEMTAHRAEMARLRARA
;
A
#
# COMPACT_ATOMS: atom_id res chain seq x y z
N MET A 1 6.19 -42.48 15.35
CA MET A 1 6.90 -41.49 14.52
C MET A 1 6.01 -40.27 14.48
N ASP A 2 6.27 -39.35 15.41
CA ASP A 2 5.47 -38.16 15.66
C ASP A 2 6.05 -37.03 14.80
N MET A 3 5.29 -36.57 13.81
CA MET A 3 5.69 -35.46 12.92
C MET A 3 4.94 -34.20 13.35
N THR A 4 5.34 -33.62 14.47
CA THR A 4 5.02 -32.24 14.81
C THR A 4 5.78 -31.31 13.88
N MET A 5 5.08 -30.76 12.88
CA MET A 5 5.53 -29.59 12.14
C MET A 5 5.60 -28.39 13.09
N PRO A 6 6.74 -27.70 13.25
CA PRO A 6 6.75 -26.43 13.95
C PRO A 6 5.99 -25.41 13.10
N VAL A 7 4.82 -24.98 13.59
CA VAL A 7 4.18 -23.74 13.15
C VAL A 7 5.19 -22.62 13.42
N ILE A 8 5.77 -22.06 12.36
CA ILE A 8 6.56 -20.84 12.45
C ILE A 8 5.57 -19.73 12.83
N ALA A 9 5.44 -19.50 14.15
CA ALA A 9 4.90 -18.28 14.67
C ALA A 9 5.83 -17.15 14.24
N ALA A 10 5.44 -16.39 13.22
CA ALA A 10 6.03 -15.10 12.94
C ALA A 10 4.98 -14.03 13.27
N PRO A 11 5.04 -13.39 14.45
CA PRO A 11 4.37 -12.12 14.67
C PRO A 11 5.22 -11.06 13.94
N ALA A 12 5.06 -10.96 12.63
CA ALA A 12 5.65 -9.89 11.81
C ALA A 12 4.58 -8.89 11.36
N ALA A 13 3.47 -8.80 12.10
CA ALA A 13 2.32 -7.98 11.78
C ALA A 13 2.53 -6.47 12.02
N GLU A 14 3.72 -6.00 12.42
CA GLU A 14 3.85 -4.61 12.92
C GLU A 14 5.12 -3.87 12.50
N ALA A 15 5.63 -4.16 11.30
CA ALA A 15 6.59 -3.27 10.62
C ALA A 15 6.45 -3.30 9.09
N MET A 16 5.22 -3.37 8.58
CA MET A 16 5.01 -3.03 7.17
C MET A 16 5.06 -1.52 7.03
N ALA A 17 6.26 -0.96 6.85
CA ALA A 17 6.37 0.33 6.18
C ALA A 17 5.58 0.20 4.87
N SER A 18 4.47 0.94 4.74
CA SER A 18 3.59 0.91 3.57
C SER A 18 4.43 0.99 2.30
N ARG A 19 4.45 -0.11 1.52
CA ARG A 19 5.27 -0.19 0.32
C ARG A 19 4.58 0.57 -0.79
N LEU A 20 5.15 1.70 -1.20
CA LEU A 20 4.73 2.44 -2.38
C LEU A 20 5.45 1.90 -3.62
N VAL A 21 4.69 1.51 -4.64
CA VAL A 21 5.24 1.17 -5.96
C VAL A 21 5.08 2.37 -6.87
N VAL A 22 6.20 2.92 -7.33
CA VAL A 22 6.21 4.08 -8.25
C VAL A 22 6.58 3.58 -9.64
N MET A 23 5.68 3.79 -10.60
CA MET A 23 5.93 3.49 -12.00
C MET A 23 6.72 4.64 -12.62
N MET A 24 7.84 4.33 -13.27
CA MET A 24 8.70 5.32 -13.93
C MET A 24 9.38 4.70 -15.15
N THR A 25 9.87 5.53 -16.06
CA THR A 25 10.59 5.03 -17.23
C THR A 25 11.94 4.45 -16.83
N ALA A 26 12.52 3.61 -17.70
CA ALA A 26 13.87 3.09 -17.49
C ALA A 26 14.95 4.19 -17.52
N ALA A 27 14.68 5.31 -18.18
CA ALA A 27 15.58 6.48 -18.18
C ALA A 27 15.54 7.18 -16.82
N ASP A 28 14.34 7.45 -16.29
CA ASP A 28 14.15 8.10 -14.99
C ASP A 28 14.73 7.27 -13.85
N LYS A 29 14.49 5.96 -13.87
CA LYS A 29 15.07 5.03 -12.89
C LYS A 29 16.59 5.12 -12.88
N ARG A 30 17.23 5.10 -14.05
CA ARG A 30 18.70 5.23 -14.16
C ARG A 30 19.20 6.58 -13.63
N ALA A 31 18.46 7.66 -13.89
CA ALA A 31 18.80 8.98 -13.38
C ALA A 31 18.70 9.05 -11.84
N VAL A 32 17.64 8.47 -11.25
CA VAL A 32 17.47 8.37 -9.80
C VAL A 32 18.61 7.57 -9.17
N GLU A 33 18.93 6.40 -9.72
CA GLU A 33 20.01 5.56 -9.22
C GLU A 33 21.39 6.25 -9.32
N ALA A 34 21.64 7.00 -10.39
CA ALA A 34 22.87 7.76 -10.54
C ALA A 34 22.99 8.87 -9.49
N ARG A 35 21.91 9.61 -9.24
CA ARG A 35 21.88 10.65 -8.20
C ARG A 35 22.03 10.07 -6.79
N ALA A 36 21.35 8.95 -6.52
CA ALA A 36 21.47 8.25 -5.24
C ALA A 36 22.91 7.80 -4.99
N ARG A 37 23.59 7.23 -5.99
CA ARG A 37 25.02 6.88 -5.90
C ARG A 37 25.90 8.09 -5.64
N GLY A 38 25.65 9.20 -6.35
CA GLY A 38 26.39 10.46 -6.14
C GLY A 38 26.24 11.01 -4.73
N ALA A 39 25.09 10.78 -4.08
CA ALA A 39 24.81 11.18 -2.71
C ALA A 39 25.24 10.15 -1.65
N GLY A 40 25.77 8.98 -2.05
CA GLY A 40 26.10 7.89 -1.13
C GLY A 40 24.88 7.25 -0.45
N LEU A 41 23.70 7.32 -1.07
CA LEU A 41 22.43 6.80 -0.53
C LEU A 41 21.94 5.59 -1.34
N SER A 42 21.11 4.75 -0.71
CA SER A 42 20.33 3.77 -1.48
C SER A 42 19.25 4.49 -2.30
N PRO A 43 18.82 3.95 -3.46
CA PRO A 43 17.77 4.58 -4.27
C PRO A 43 16.48 4.85 -3.50
N SER A 44 16.05 3.91 -2.66
CA SER A 44 14.84 4.07 -1.84
C SER A 44 14.99 5.17 -0.79
N GLU A 45 16.18 5.31 -0.18
CA GLU A 45 16.44 6.36 0.79
C GLU A 45 16.52 7.73 0.12
N PHE A 46 17.16 7.80 -1.04
CA PHE A 46 17.21 9.01 -1.85
C PHE A 46 15.80 9.50 -2.21
N VAL A 47 14.92 8.62 -2.70
CA VAL A 47 13.54 8.98 -3.06
C VAL A 47 12.73 9.39 -1.83
N ARG A 48 12.88 8.71 -0.68
CA ARG A 48 12.20 9.10 0.56
C ARG A 48 12.58 10.51 1.01
N ARG A 49 13.87 10.85 0.98
CA ARG A 49 14.33 12.21 1.33
C ARG A 49 13.84 13.24 0.34
N ALA A 50 13.96 12.94 -0.96
CA ALA A 50 13.47 13.83 -2.01
C ALA A 50 11.96 14.11 -1.88
N ALA A 51 11.15 13.10 -1.54
CA ALA A 51 9.72 13.27 -1.33
C ALA A 51 9.41 14.09 -0.06
N ARG A 52 10.16 13.88 1.03
CA ARG A 52 10.00 14.62 2.29
C ARG A 52 10.36 16.10 2.14
N ASP A 53 11.41 16.37 1.39
CA ASP A 53 11.97 17.72 1.23
C ASP A 53 11.42 18.42 -0.03
N TYR A 54 10.44 17.81 -0.71
CA TYR A 54 9.84 18.40 -1.90
C TYR A 54 9.01 19.63 -1.53
N VAL A 55 9.40 20.77 -2.09
CA VAL A 55 8.64 22.02 -2.01
C VAL A 55 8.30 22.43 -3.44
N PRO A 56 7.01 22.46 -3.81
CA PRO A 56 6.58 22.94 -5.11
C PRO A 56 7.06 24.38 -5.34
N ALA A 57 7.46 24.69 -6.56
CA ALA A 57 7.92 26.04 -6.90
C ALA A 57 6.77 27.04 -6.93
N ASP A 58 5.57 26.59 -7.29
CA ASP A 58 4.35 27.38 -7.36
C ASP A 58 3.45 27.13 -6.13
N PRO A 59 3.08 28.15 -5.34
CA PRO A 59 2.12 28.02 -4.25
C PRO A 59 0.75 27.46 -4.68
N ALA A 60 0.34 27.69 -5.93
CA ALA A 60 -0.89 27.11 -6.48
C ALA A 60 -0.76 25.60 -6.69
N GLU A 61 0.42 25.12 -7.10
CA GLU A 61 0.73 23.69 -7.23
C GLU A 61 0.74 23.01 -5.85
N ALA A 62 1.30 23.66 -4.83
CA ALA A 62 1.24 23.16 -3.46
C ALA A 62 -0.20 22.97 -2.96
N SER A 63 -1.05 23.99 -3.16
CA SER A 63 -2.46 23.93 -2.77
C SER A 63 -3.22 22.83 -3.53
N ALA A 64 -2.91 22.64 -4.81
CA ALA A 64 -3.52 21.57 -5.61
C ALA A 64 -3.09 20.17 -5.15
N LEU A 65 -1.83 20.00 -4.75
CA LEU A 65 -1.30 18.74 -4.21
C LEU A 65 -1.96 18.37 -2.88
N ASP A 66 -2.17 19.35 -1.99
CA ASP A 66 -2.86 19.12 -0.71
C ASP A 66 -4.30 18.66 -0.94
N LEU A 67 -5.04 19.33 -1.84
CA LEU A 67 -6.41 18.92 -2.19
C LEU A 67 -6.46 17.51 -2.80
N LEU A 68 -5.49 17.17 -3.67
CA LEU A 68 -5.40 15.83 -4.23
C LEU A 68 -5.11 14.78 -3.16
N ALA A 69 -4.25 15.09 -2.20
CA ALA A 69 -3.91 14.18 -1.11
C ALA A 69 -5.15 13.84 -0.27
N ASP A 70 -5.94 14.86 0.09
CA ASP A 70 -7.21 14.70 0.81
C ASP A 70 -8.21 13.86 0.02
N GLU A 71 -8.36 14.12 -1.29
CA GLU A 71 -9.29 13.38 -2.15
C GLU A 71 -8.88 11.91 -2.31
N ILE A 72 -7.57 11.65 -2.43
CA ILE A 72 -7.03 10.28 -2.48
C ILE A 72 -7.30 9.56 -1.16
N GLU A 73 -7.05 10.21 -0.02
CA GLU A 73 -7.28 9.61 1.30
C GLU A 73 -8.77 9.27 1.51
N ALA A 74 -9.65 10.21 1.18
CA ALA A 74 -11.10 10.00 1.24
C ALA A 74 -11.53 8.83 0.34
N THR A 75 -11.04 8.80 -0.90
CA THR A 75 -11.35 7.75 -1.88
C THR A 75 -10.87 6.38 -1.41
N VAL A 76 -9.63 6.28 -0.92
CA VAL A 76 -9.06 5.03 -0.42
C VAL A 76 -9.83 4.54 0.81
N THR A 77 -10.23 5.45 1.69
CA THR A 77 -11.04 5.13 2.87
C THR A 77 -12.40 4.57 2.48
N ALA A 78 -13.09 5.23 1.55
CA ALA A 78 -14.37 4.76 1.02
C ALA A 78 -14.24 3.38 0.35
N MET A 79 -13.21 3.20 -0.49
CA MET A 79 -12.94 1.93 -1.17
C MET A 79 -12.70 0.79 -0.16
N ARG A 80 -11.91 1.04 0.89
CA ARG A 80 -11.67 0.05 1.95
C ARG A 80 -12.95 -0.32 2.69
N SER A 81 -13.80 0.67 2.98
CA SER A 81 -15.10 0.44 3.62
C SER A 81 -16.01 -0.43 2.74
N GLU A 82 -16.10 -0.14 1.45
CA GLU A 82 -16.88 -0.94 0.51
C GLU A 82 -16.33 -2.36 0.35
N MET A 83 -15.01 -2.52 0.27
CA MET A 83 -14.39 -3.86 0.23
C MET A 83 -14.72 -4.67 1.49
N ALA A 84 -14.67 -4.04 2.67
CA ALA A 84 -15.03 -4.70 3.92
C ALA A 84 -16.52 -5.10 3.96
N ARG A 85 -17.41 -4.23 3.45
CA ARG A 85 -18.84 -4.53 3.33
C ARG A 85 -19.09 -5.73 2.41
N LEU A 86 -18.46 -5.73 1.24
CA LEU A 86 -18.58 -6.82 0.26
C LEU A 86 -18.06 -8.15 0.83
N ASP A 87 -16.95 -8.15 1.56
CA ASP A 87 -16.41 -9.37 2.17
C ASP A 87 -17.35 -9.95 3.24
N ALA A 88 -17.99 -9.07 4.03
CA ALA A 88 -19.00 -9.47 5.00
C ALA A 88 -20.25 -10.07 4.33
N GLU A 89 -20.74 -9.44 3.26
CA GLU A 89 -21.89 -9.92 2.47
C GLU A 89 -21.60 -11.27 1.82
N MET A 90 -20.42 -11.43 1.21
CA MET A 90 -19.98 -12.69 0.62
C MET A 90 -19.90 -13.80 1.67
N THR A 91 -19.40 -13.49 2.86
CA THR A 91 -19.32 -14.44 3.98
C THR A 91 -20.71 -14.86 4.45
N ALA A 92 -21.64 -13.91 4.59
CA ALA A 92 -23.03 -14.19 4.94
C ALA A 92 -23.73 -15.07 3.90
N HIS A 93 -23.54 -14.76 2.61
CA HIS A 93 -24.15 -15.52 1.53
C HIS A 93 -23.61 -16.96 1.44
N ARG A 94 -22.29 -17.15 1.63
CA ARG A 94 -21.70 -18.50 1.74
C ARG A 94 -22.29 -19.29 2.91
N ALA A 95 -22.49 -18.65 4.06
CA ALA A 95 -23.10 -19.29 5.23
C ALA A 95 -24.57 -19.67 4.98
N GLU A 96 -25.33 -18.82 4.29
CA GLU A 96 -26.71 -19.10 3.88
C GLU A 96 -26.78 -20.30 2.94
N MET A 97 -25.95 -20.32 1.89
CA MET A 97 -25.90 -21.43 0.94
C MET A 97 -25.52 -22.75 1.60
N ALA A 98 -24.62 -22.73 2.58
CA ALA A 98 -24.28 -23.91 3.37
C ALA A 98 -25.48 -24.42 4.19
N ARG A 99 -26.24 -23.51 4.81
CA ARG A 99 -27.47 -23.87 5.57
C ARG A 99 -28.55 -24.46 4.66
N LEU A 100 -28.74 -23.90 3.46
CA LEU A 100 -29.72 -24.40 2.49
C LEU A 100 -29.34 -25.81 2.02
N ARG A 101 -28.06 -26.05 1.71
CA ARG A 101 -27.57 -27.39 1.34
C ARG A 101 -27.69 -28.43 2.45
N ALA A 102 -27.54 -28.04 3.71
CA ALA A 102 -27.68 -28.94 4.85
C ALA A 102 -29.14 -29.31 5.17
N ARG A 103 -30.12 -28.61 4.58
CA ARG A 103 -31.56 -28.83 4.76
C ARG A 103 -32.21 -29.59 3.59
N ALA A 104 -31.49 -29.77 2.49
CA ALA A 104 -31.89 -30.55 1.33
C ALA A 104 -31.35 -31.99 1.45
#